data_AF-A0A1D1VV29-F1
#
_entry.id   AF-A0A1D1VV29-F1
#
_cell.length_a   1.000
_cell.length_b   1.000
_cell.length_c   1.000
_cell.angle_alpha   90.00
_cell.angle_beta   90.00
_cell.angle_gamma   90.00
#
_symmetry.space_group_name_H-M   'P 1'
#
loop_
_entity.id
_entity.type
_entity.pdbx_description
1 polymer ?
#
loop_
_entity_poly.entity_id
_entity_poly.type
_entity_poly.pdbx_seq_one_letter_code
_entity_poly.pdbx_strand_id
1 'polypeptide(L)'
;MMYGAQPDMDVKNLTQPILECFRATGETPAKKSKGEKPETVSIVPELALLTGLTDDLRTNFSNMNKILDSVRKKPGKRDEVCGLFALGLSNHPKAKEKMAAWAMTMDANLLDLEGRELPTVHLAQAGNKTVR
;
A
#
# COMPACT_ATOMS: atom_id res chain seq x y z
N MET A 1 -14.39 2.11 23.27
CA MET A 1 -13.42 1.24 23.97
C MET A 1 -12.39 2.16 24.60
N MET A 2 -12.23 2.14 25.92
CA MET A 2 -11.29 3.04 26.62
C MET A 2 -9.91 2.38 26.71
N TYR A 3 -8.85 3.12 26.36
CA TYR A 3 -7.49 2.61 26.20
C TYR A 3 -6.90 1.98 27.49
N GLY A 4 -7.37 2.38 28.68
CA GLY A 4 -6.89 1.83 29.97
C GLY A 4 -7.24 0.36 30.26
N ALA A 5 -8.00 -0.30 29.39
CA ALA A 5 -8.32 -1.73 29.53
C ALA A 5 -7.35 -2.66 28.79
N GLN A 6 -6.43 -2.12 27.97
CA GLN A 6 -5.45 -2.92 27.24
C GLN A 6 -4.08 -2.88 27.95
N PRO A 7 -3.53 -4.03 28.37
CA PRO A 7 -2.34 -4.09 29.23
C PRO A 7 -1.02 -3.65 28.58
N ASP A 8 -1.03 -3.30 27.29
CA ASP A 8 0.16 -2.96 26.49
C ASP A 8 0.11 -1.52 25.92
N MET A 9 -0.81 -0.67 26.42
CA MET A 9 -0.92 0.73 26.00
C MET A 9 -0.91 1.66 27.22
N ASP A 10 0.27 2.19 27.55
CA ASP A 10 0.46 3.22 28.56
C ASP A 10 0.53 4.61 27.91
N VAL A 11 -0.41 5.50 28.27
CA VAL A 11 -0.49 6.87 27.74
C VAL A 11 0.24 7.80 28.69
N LYS A 12 1.40 8.30 28.27
CA LYS A 12 2.26 9.12 29.15
C LYS A 12 1.72 10.52 29.34
N ASN A 13 1.16 11.12 28.28
CA ASN A 13 0.64 12.48 28.33
C ASN A 13 -0.89 12.49 28.33
N LEU A 14 -1.51 12.74 29.49
CA LEU A 14 -2.97 12.79 29.62
C LEU A 14 -3.58 14.14 29.20
N THR A 15 -2.79 15.20 29.04
CA THR A 15 -3.27 16.53 28.64
C THR A 15 -3.15 16.78 27.14
N GLN A 16 -2.66 15.80 26.38
CA GLN A 16 -2.56 15.89 24.93
C GLN A 16 -3.96 16.01 24.27
N PRO A 17 -4.07 16.73 23.15
CA PRO A 17 -5.32 16.76 22.39
C PRO A 17 -5.66 15.38 21.84
N ILE A 18 -6.94 15.14 21.54
CA ILE A 18 -7.41 13.89 20.95
C ILE A 18 -7.69 14.12 19.46
N LEU A 19 -7.31 13.18 18.61
CA LEU A 19 -7.67 13.21 17.19
C LEU A 19 -9.07 12.61 17.01
N GLU A 20 -9.98 13.38 16.42
CA GLU A 20 -11.26 12.85 15.94
C GLU A 20 -11.15 12.46 14.47
N CYS A 21 -11.27 11.16 14.20
CA CYS A 21 -11.33 10.62 12.86
C CYS A 21 -12.77 10.31 12.49
N PHE A 22 -13.26 10.89 11.41
CA PHE A 22 -14.58 10.56 10.87
C PHE A 22 -14.53 9.18 10.22
N ARG A 23 -15.45 8.29 10.60
CA ARG A 23 -15.62 7.05 9.84
C ARG A 23 -16.28 7.38 8.51
N ALA A 24 -15.61 7.05 7.42
CA ALA A 24 -16.23 7.01 6.12
C ALA A 24 -17.10 5.74 6.06
N THR A 25 -18.32 5.81 6.60
CA THR A 25 -19.26 4.68 6.62
C THR A 25 -19.86 4.46 5.23
N GLY A 26 -19.07 4.25 4.18
CA GLY A 26 -19.53 3.96 2.80
C GLY A 26 -20.38 5.06 2.11
N GLU A 27 -20.92 5.98 2.88
CA GLU A 27 -21.72 7.12 2.51
C GLU A 27 -20.87 8.35 2.76
N THR A 28 -20.58 9.08 1.69
CA THR A 28 -19.96 10.39 1.78
C THR A 28 -20.73 11.26 2.79
N PRO A 29 -20.06 12.19 3.50
CA PRO A 29 -20.74 13.11 4.43
C PRO A 29 -21.87 13.92 3.78
N ALA A 30 -21.94 13.97 2.45
CA ALA A 30 -23.02 14.58 1.67
C ALA A 30 -24.32 13.76 1.60
N LYS A 31 -24.32 12.47 1.97
CA LYS A 31 -25.50 11.58 1.91
C LYS A 31 -26.19 11.34 3.26
N LYS A 32 -25.70 11.92 4.34
CA LYS A 32 -26.37 11.80 5.65
C LYS A 32 -27.61 12.68 5.66
N SER A 33 -28.72 12.11 6.11
CA SER A 33 -29.95 12.86 6.39
C SER A 33 -29.63 14.01 7.36
N LYS A 34 -30.25 15.19 7.15
CA LYS A 34 -30.12 16.37 8.04
C LYS A 34 -30.52 15.96 9.47
N GLY A 35 -29.57 15.55 10.31
CA GLY A 35 -29.82 15.22 11.72
C GLY A 35 -28.93 14.13 12.32
N GLU A 36 -28.29 13.29 11.51
CA GLU A 36 -27.48 12.17 12.02
C GLU A 36 -26.01 12.58 12.22
N LYS A 37 -25.53 12.54 13.47
CA LYS A 37 -24.14 12.90 13.80
C LYS A 37 -23.20 11.90 13.12
N PRO A 38 -22.11 12.36 12.49
CA PRO A 38 -21.14 11.44 11.92
C PRO A 38 -20.52 10.59 13.03
N GLU A 39 -20.44 9.27 12.81
CA GLU A 39 -19.70 8.38 13.69
C GLU A 39 -18.22 8.80 13.69
N THR A 40 -17.76 9.35 14.81
CA THR A 40 -16.36 9.72 15.02
C THR A 40 -15.66 8.66 15.85
N VAL A 41 -14.37 8.47 15.58
CA VAL A 41 -13.47 7.64 16.36
C VAL A 41 -12.41 8.55 16.97
N SER A 42 -12.29 8.50 18.29
CA SER A 42 -11.28 9.24 19.05
C SER A 42 -9.99 8.43 19.17
N ILE A 43 -8.88 9.02 18.72
CA ILE A 43 -7.55 8.39 18.73
C ILE A 43 -6.60 9.26 19.56
N VAL A 44 -5.80 8.61 20.41
CA VAL A 44 -4.72 9.28 21.16
C VAL A 44 -3.53 9.51 20.22
N PRO A 45 -3.06 10.75 20.01
CA PRO A 45 -1.97 11.04 19.07
C PRO A 45 -0.68 10.28 19.36
N GLU A 46 -0.33 10.10 20.64
CA GLU A 46 0.87 9.35 21.06
C GLU A 46 0.88 7.89 20.58
N LEU A 47 -0.30 7.29 20.41
CA LEU A 47 -0.46 5.92 19.93
C LEU A 47 -0.65 5.85 18.40
N ALA A 48 -0.76 6.99 17.73
CA ALA A 48 -0.95 7.08 16.29
C ALA A 48 0.37 7.29 15.57
N LEU A 49 0.68 6.41 14.62
CA LEU A 49 1.81 6.57 13.71
C LEU A 49 1.33 7.20 12.41
N LEU A 50 1.95 8.30 12.00
CA LEU A 50 1.70 8.90 10.69
C LEU A 50 2.17 7.92 9.61
N THR A 51 1.24 7.47 8.77
CA THR A 51 1.55 6.61 7.62
C THR A 51 1.82 7.44 6.37
N GLY A 52 2.68 6.93 5.49
CA GLY A 52 2.98 7.56 4.21
C GLY A 52 4.31 8.30 4.22
N LEU A 53 4.63 8.89 3.06
CA LEU A 53 5.83 9.69 2.85
C LEU A 53 5.46 11.16 2.96
N THR A 54 6.01 11.86 3.95
CA THR A 54 5.87 13.32 4.06
C THR A 54 6.67 14.01 2.96
N ASP A 55 6.30 15.25 2.62
CA ASP A 55 7.01 16.03 1.60
C ASP A 55 8.48 16.30 1.99
N ASP A 56 8.77 16.46 3.28
CA ASP A 56 10.15 16.60 3.79
C ASP A 56 10.99 15.34 3.57
N LEU A 57 10.39 14.15 3.76
CA LEU A 57 11.05 12.88 3.43
C LEU A 57 11.22 12.71 1.93
N ARG A 58 10.30 13.27 1.12
CA ARG A 58 10.32 13.18 -0.34
C ARG A 58 11.34 14.11 -0.98
N THR A 59 11.52 15.31 -0.44
CA THR A 59 12.46 16.32 -0.94
C THR A 59 13.91 16.01 -0.56
N ASN A 60 14.13 15.29 0.54
CA ASN A 60 15.46 14.88 0.96
C ASN A 60 15.96 13.66 0.14
N PHE A 61 16.90 13.89 -0.77
CA PHE A 61 17.50 12.86 -1.62
C PHE A 61 18.13 11.68 -0.85
N SER A 62 18.75 11.92 0.30
CA SER A 62 19.38 10.85 1.10
C SER A 62 18.32 9.91 1.67
N ASN A 63 17.21 10.46 2.16
CA ASN A 63 16.09 9.68 2.69
C ASN A 63 15.37 8.94 1.57
N MET A 64 15.06 9.62 0.46
CA MET A 64 14.38 9.01 -0.68
C MET A 64 15.21 7.87 -1.30
N ASN A 65 16.53 8.03 -1.46
CA ASN A 65 17.38 6.96 -1.99
C ASN A 65 17.34 5.70 -1.11
N LYS A 66 17.43 5.83 0.21
CA LYS A 66 17.31 4.68 1.13
C LYS A 66 15.97 3.96 0.99
N ILE A 67 14.89 4.72 0.83
CA ILE A 67 13.54 4.17 0.63
C ILE A 67 13.47 3.46 -0.72
N LEU A 68 13.96 4.08 -1.79
CA LEU A 68 14.01 3.46 -3.12
C LEU A 68 14.83 2.18 -3.13
N ASP A 69 15.97 2.14 -2.44
CA ASP A 69 16.80 0.94 -2.33
C ASP A 69 16.04 -0.21 -1.64
N SER A 70 15.19 0.09 -0.66
CA SER A 70 14.35 -0.92 -0.01
C SER A 70 13.17 -1.39 -0.87
N VAL A 71 12.58 -0.51 -1.68
CA VAL A 71 11.38 -0.80 -2.48
C VAL A 71 11.73 -1.40 -3.85
N ARG A 72 12.89 -1.05 -4.41
CA ARG A 72 13.34 -1.49 -5.73
C ARG A 72 13.77 -2.96 -5.69
N LYS A 73 12.86 -3.84 -6.11
CA LYS A 73 13.15 -5.26 -6.28
C LYS A 73 13.61 -5.54 -7.72
N LYS A 74 14.72 -6.28 -7.86
CA LYS A 74 15.15 -6.82 -9.16
C LYS A 74 14.09 -7.80 -9.70
N PRO A 75 13.96 -7.97 -11.03
CA PRO A 75 12.92 -8.81 -11.64
C PRO A 75 12.85 -10.23 -11.05
N GLY A 76 13.98 -10.95 -10.92
CA GLY A 76 13.99 -12.29 -10.33
C GLY A 76 13.49 -12.34 -8.88
N LYS A 77 13.91 -11.39 -8.03
CA LYS A 77 13.39 -11.28 -6.66
C LYS A 77 11.90 -10.94 -6.62
N ARG A 78 11.39 -10.22 -7.62
CA ARG A 78 9.97 -9.89 -7.71
C ARG A 78 9.15 -11.14 -8.02
N ASP A 79 9.63 -11.96 -8.95
CA ASP A 79 9.04 -13.25 -9.29
C ASP A 79 8.95 -14.18 -8.07
N GLU A 80 10.07 -14.40 -7.37
CA GLU A 80 10.11 -15.20 -6.14
C GLU A 80 9.09 -14.73 -5.08
N VAL A 81 9.02 -13.41 -4.84
CA VAL A 81 8.07 -12.84 -3.87
C VAL A 81 6.62 -13.03 -4.32
N CYS A 82 6.35 -12.88 -5.61
CA CYS A 82 5.02 -13.12 -6.19
C CYS A 82 4.62 -14.60 -6.06
N GLY A 83 5.52 -15.53 -6.35
CA GLY A 83 5.30 -16.97 -6.17
C GLY A 83 5.04 -17.35 -4.71
N LEU A 84 5.84 -16.84 -3.77
CA LEU A 84 5.63 -17.05 -2.33
C LEU A 84 4.28 -16.50 -1.86
N PHE A 85 3.85 -15.35 -2.36
CA PHE A 85 2.54 -14.78 -2.08
C PHE A 85 1.41 -15.66 -2.61
N ALA A 86 1.51 -16.10 -3.87
CA ALA A 86 0.52 -16.99 -4.49
C ALA A 86 0.41 -18.33 -3.74
N LEU A 87 1.55 -18.91 -3.35
CA LEU A 87 1.62 -20.13 -2.54
C LEU A 87 1.02 -19.93 -1.15
N GLY A 88 1.32 -18.82 -0.49
CA GLY A 88 0.77 -18.48 0.83
C GLY A 88 -0.76 -18.35 0.78
N LEU A 89 -1.28 -17.65 -0.23
CA LEU A 89 -2.73 -17.49 -0.43
C LEU A 89 -3.40 -18.84 -0.74
N SER A 90 -2.75 -19.66 -1.57
CA SER A 90 -3.19 -21.00 -1.95
C SER A 90 -2.94 -22.06 -0.89
N ASN A 91 -2.33 -21.74 0.25
CA ASN A 91 -2.18 -22.67 1.39
C ASN A 91 -3.02 -22.25 2.59
N HIS A 92 -3.46 -20.98 2.65
CA HIS A 92 -4.22 -20.47 3.77
C HIS A 92 -5.72 -20.88 3.68
N PRO A 93 -6.25 -21.68 4.63
CA PRO A 93 -7.57 -22.28 4.53
C PRO A 93 -8.70 -21.24 4.43
N LYS A 94 -8.65 -20.16 5.23
CA LYS A 94 -9.65 -19.07 5.17
C LYS A 94 -9.64 -18.32 3.83
N ALA A 95 -8.48 -18.23 3.18
CA ALA A 95 -8.38 -17.55 1.90
C ALA A 95 -8.99 -18.42 0.79
N LYS A 96 -8.73 -19.72 0.81
CA LYS A 96 -9.38 -20.70 -0.07
C LYS A 96 -10.88 -20.69 0.05
N GLU A 97 -11.40 -20.74 1.27
CA GLU A 97 -12.85 -20.74 1.52
C GLU A 97 -13.50 -19.50 0.91
N LYS A 98 -12.90 -18.31 1.13
CA LYS A 98 -13.39 -17.07 0.53
C LYS A 98 -13.32 -17.12 -1.00
N MET A 99 -12.22 -17.56 -1.60
CA MET A 99 -12.11 -17.64 -3.06
C MET A 99 -13.11 -18.64 -3.66
N ALA A 100 -13.31 -19.79 -3.00
CA ALA A 100 -14.27 -20.81 -3.41
C ALA A 100 -15.71 -20.32 -3.35
N ALA A 101 -16.05 -19.46 -2.38
CA ALA A 101 -17.38 -18.82 -2.32
C ALA A 101 -17.68 -17.96 -3.56
N TRP A 102 -16.64 -17.48 -4.25
CA TRP A 102 -16.75 -16.76 -5.53
C TRP A 102 -16.42 -17.64 -6.75
N ALA A 103 -16.33 -18.96 -6.57
CA ALA A 103 -15.92 -19.92 -7.61
C ALA A 103 -14.55 -19.59 -8.26
N MET A 104 -13.61 -19.03 -7.48
CA MET A 104 -12.27 -18.67 -7.93
C MET A 104 -11.20 -19.59 -7.33
N THR A 105 -10.13 -19.81 -8.09
CA THR A 105 -8.90 -20.47 -7.63
C THR A 105 -7.69 -19.62 -8.01
N MET A 106 -6.65 -19.66 -7.19
CA MET A 106 -5.40 -18.95 -7.44
C MET A 106 -4.41 -19.90 -8.14
N ASP A 107 -3.78 -19.44 -9.22
CA ASP A 107 -2.70 -20.16 -9.89
C ASP A 107 -1.38 -19.97 -9.11
N ALA A 108 -0.54 -20.99 -9.11
CA ALA A 108 0.77 -20.98 -8.46
C ALA A 108 1.85 -20.34 -9.33
N ASN A 109 1.65 -20.29 -10.65
CA ASN A 109 2.63 -19.80 -11.61
C ASN A 109 2.24 -18.43 -12.18
N LEU A 110 3.25 -17.68 -12.64
CA LEU A 110 3.01 -16.47 -13.44
C LEU A 110 2.49 -16.85 -14.83
N LEU A 111 1.75 -15.91 -15.43
CA LEU A 111 1.23 -16.07 -16.79
C LEU A 111 2.37 -15.96 -17.81
N ASP A 112 2.55 -17.01 -18.62
CA ASP A 112 3.43 -16.97 -19.77
C ASP A 112 2.82 -16.12 -20.90
N LEU A 113 3.58 -15.16 -21.39
CA LEU A 113 3.15 -14.21 -22.41
C LEU A 113 4.15 -14.16 -23.55
N GLU A 114 3.66 -14.22 -24.79
CA GLU A 114 4.48 -14.01 -25.98
C GLU A 114 4.67 -12.52 -26.24
N GLY A 115 5.90 -12.05 -26.05
CA GLY A 115 6.31 -10.68 -26.37
C GLY A 115 6.96 -10.54 -27.73
N ARG A 116 7.16 -9.29 -28.19
CA ARG A 116 7.99 -8.96 -29.36
C ARG A 116 9.00 -7.89 -28.97
N GLU A 117 10.25 -8.07 -29.37
CA GLU A 117 11.29 -7.06 -29.23
C GLU A 117 11.27 -6.13 -30.45
N LEU A 118 11.13 -4.83 -30.21
CA LEU A 118 11.17 -3.84 -31.28
C LEU A 118 12.63 -3.56 -31.68
N PRO A 119 12.92 -3.44 -32.99
CA PRO A 119 14.27 -3.11 -33.43
C PRO A 119 14.68 -1.71 -32.97
N THR A 120 15.96 -1.53 -32.67
CA THR A 120 16.54 -0.22 -32.32
C THR A 120 16.35 0.77 -33.47
N VAL A 121 15.89 1.97 -33.15
CA VAL A 121 15.69 3.05 -34.12
C VAL A 121 16.92 3.95 -34.14
N HIS A 122 17.35 4.36 -35.34
CA HIS A 122 18.42 5.34 -35.50
C HIS A 122 17.86 6.76 -35.38
N LEU A 123 18.45 7.57 -34.50
CA LEU A 123 18.15 8.99 -34.39
C LEU A 123 19.06 9.78 -35.34
N ALA A 124 18.48 10.47 -36.31
CA ALA A 124 19.21 11.35 -37.22
C ALA A 124 19.43 12.73 -36.57
N GLN A 125 20.70 13.14 -36.42
CA GLN A 125 21.07 14.48 -35.99
C GLN A 125 21.55 15.34 -37.18
N ALA A 126 21.55 16.67 -37.00
CA ALA A 126 22.04 17.61 -38.00
C ALA A 126 23.46 17.24 -38.48
N GLY A 127 23.67 17.27 -39.80
CA GLY A 127 24.92 16.82 -40.43
C GLY A 127 24.98 15.31 -40.73
N ASN A 128 23.83 14.62 -40.77
CA ASN A 128 23.71 13.20 -41.12
C ASN A 128 24.56 12.26 -40.24
N LYS A 129 24.81 12.66 -39.00
CA LYS A 129 25.47 11.82 -37.99
C LYS A 129 24.39 10.98 -37.31
N THR A 130 24.49 9.67 -37.49
CA THR A 130 23.66 8.68 -36.79
C THR A 130 24.32 8.33 -35.47
N VAL A 131 23.66 8.59 -34.34
CA VAL A 131 24.08 8.12 -33.01
C VAL A 131 23.30 6.85 -32.69
N ARG A 132 24.00 5.82 -32.20
CA ARG A 132 23.40 4.56 -31.73
C ARG A 132 22.76 4.72 -30.37
#